data_AF-A0A1F5CNJ7-F1
#
_entry.id   AF-A0A1F5CNJ7-F1
#
_cell.length_a   1.000
_cell.length_b   1.000
_cell.length_c   1.000
_cell.angle_alpha   90.00
_cell.angle_beta   90.00
_cell.angle_gamma   90.00
#
_symmetry.space_group_name_H-M   'P 1'
#
loop_
_entity.id
_entity.type
_entity.pdbx_description
1 polymer ?
#
loop_
_entity_poly.entity_id
_entity_poly.type
_entity_poly.pdbx_seq_one_letter_code
_entity_poly.pdbx_strand_id
1 'polypeptide(L)'
;MSEQKKWAEKLSSQCGVSPAFLTSALEELSESCYGDAKTSKSVIEELTLSCHMNEADLRKFISDVSKSCPMDVKKLKNEIIEAKGKKEDAFQAIIKSRLGPTSSVR
;
A
#
# COMPACT_ATOMS: atom_id res chain seq x y z
N MET A 1 -23.30 3.66 -9.11
CA MET A 1 -22.09 3.01 -8.55
C MET A 1 -21.04 4.06 -8.29
N SER A 2 -20.46 4.08 -7.09
CA SER A 2 -19.35 4.98 -6.73
C SER A 2 -18.09 4.64 -7.54
N GLU A 3 -17.23 5.63 -7.76
CA GLU A 3 -15.97 5.44 -8.51
C GLU A 3 -15.02 4.44 -7.84
N GLN A 4 -15.04 4.38 -6.51
CA GLN A 4 -14.27 3.40 -5.73
C GLN A 4 -14.73 1.97 -6.02
N LYS A 5 -16.04 1.71 -6.09
CA LYS A 5 -16.57 0.39 -6.39
C LYS A 5 -16.17 -0.09 -7.78
N LYS A 6 -16.26 0.78 -8.79
CA LYS A 6 -15.81 0.48 -10.17
C LYS A 6 -14.32 0.17 -10.24
N TRP A 7 -13.51 0.94 -9.50
CA TRP A 7 -12.07 0.70 -9.39
C TRP A 7 -11.77 -0.66 -8.74
N ALA A 8 -12.41 -0.95 -7.62
CA ALA A 8 -12.21 -2.20 -6.88
C ALA A 8 -12.63 -3.43 -7.72
N GLU A 9 -13.75 -3.37 -8.43
CA GLU A 9 -14.18 -4.44 -9.35
C GLU A 9 -13.18 -4.66 -10.48
N LYS A 10 -12.67 -3.58 -11.08
CA LYS A 10 -11.68 -3.65 -12.16
C LYS A 10 -10.33 -4.19 -11.68
N LEU A 11 -9.89 -3.81 -10.48
CA LEU A 11 -8.63 -4.29 -9.94
C LEU A 11 -8.76 -5.76 -9.49
N SER A 12 -9.88 -6.10 -8.84
CA SER A 12 -10.21 -7.47 -8.44
C SER A 12 -10.15 -8.46 -9.60
N SER A 13 -10.66 -8.10 -10.78
CA SER A 13 -10.60 -8.99 -11.95
C SER A 13 -9.18 -9.22 -12.49
N GLN A 14 -8.22 -8.37 -12.13
CA GLN A 14 -6.82 -8.48 -12.55
C GLN A 14 -5.95 -9.22 -11.53
N CYS A 15 -6.21 -9.05 -10.23
CA CYS A 15 -5.36 -9.60 -9.16
C CYS A 15 -6.01 -10.70 -8.31
N GLY A 16 -7.32 -10.96 -8.47
CA GLY A 16 -8.05 -11.98 -7.72
C GLY A 16 -8.35 -11.64 -6.26
N VAL A 17 -8.04 -10.41 -5.81
CA VAL A 17 -8.41 -9.90 -4.48
C VAL A 17 -9.87 -9.46 -4.47
N SER A 18 -10.61 -9.65 -3.38
CA SER A 18 -12.03 -9.30 -3.36
C SER A 18 -12.28 -7.79 -3.50
N PRO A 19 -13.30 -7.34 -4.28
CA PRO A 19 -13.59 -5.90 -4.43
C PRO A 19 -13.97 -5.22 -3.10
N ALA A 20 -14.64 -5.98 -2.22
CA ALA A 20 -14.98 -5.52 -0.89
C ALA A 20 -13.72 -5.21 -0.08
N PHE A 21 -12.75 -6.13 -0.07
CA PHE A 21 -11.49 -5.91 0.61
C PHE A 21 -10.70 -4.73 0.03
N LEU A 22 -10.61 -4.61 -1.30
CA LEU A 22 -9.91 -3.49 -1.94
C LEU A 22 -10.52 -2.13 -1.56
N THR A 23 -11.84 -2.06 -1.38
CA THR A 23 -12.52 -0.85 -0.93
C THR A 23 -12.15 -0.53 0.52
N SER A 24 -12.24 -1.51 1.43
CA SER A 24 -11.84 -1.32 2.83
C SER A 24 -10.37 -0.98 3.00
N ALA A 25 -9.49 -1.62 2.21
CA ALA A 25 -8.06 -1.34 2.18
C ALA A 25 -7.76 0.11 1.77
N LEU A 26 -8.49 0.61 0.76
CA LEU A 26 -8.37 1.98 0.31
C LEU A 26 -8.83 2.96 1.40
N GLU A 27 -9.97 2.70 2.03
CA GLU A 27 -10.49 3.50 3.14
C GLU A 27 -9.49 3.53 4.29
N GLU A 28 -9.05 2.36 4.77
CA GLU A 28 -8.09 2.24 5.88
C GLU A 28 -6.77 2.98 5.59
N LEU A 29 -6.19 2.80 4.39
CA LEU A 29 -4.99 3.55 4.03
C LEU A 29 -5.28 5.06 3.94
N SER A 30 -6.39 5.47 3.32
CA SER A 30 -6.72 6.90 3.17
C SER A 30 -7.02 7.62 4.48
N GLU A 31 -7.58 6.91 5.47
CA GLU A 31 -7.87 7.43 6.81
C GLU A 31 -6.66 7.31 7.76
N SER A 32 -5.69 6.46 7.43
CA SER A 32 -4.43 6.35 8.16
C SER A 32 -3.49 7.53 7.88
N CYS A 33 -2.26 7.44 8.39
CA CYS A 33 -1.19 8.41 8.09
C CYS A 33 -0.82 8.51 6.60
N TYR A 34 -1.40 7.72 5.70
CA TYR A 34 -1.28 7.84 4.24
C TYR A 34 -1.92 9.12 3.67
N GLY A 35 -2.99 9.60 4.29
CA GLY A 35 -3.52 10.96 4.11
C GLY A 35 -4.19 11.30 2.78
N ASP A 36 -4.13 10.46 1.73
CA ASP A 36 -4.90 10.71 0.51
C ASP A 36 -5.28 9.45 -0.29
N ALA A 37 -6.53 9.41 -0.76
CA ALA A 37 -7.09 8.28 -1.50
C ALA A 37 -6.41 8.02 -2.86
N LYS A 38 -5.78 9.03 -3.49
CA LYS A 38 -5.15 8.87 -4.80
C LYS A 38 -3.84 8.10 -4.68
N THR A 39 -3.03 8.44 -3.69
CA THR A 39 -1.79 7.73 -3.38
C THR A 39 -2.07 6.33 -2.86
N SER A 40 -3.08 6.17 -1.99
CA SER A 40 -3.52 4.84 -1.52
C SER A 40 -3.93 3.92 -2.68
N LYS A 41 -4.74 4.41 -3.63
CA LYS A 41 -5.09 3.64 -4.84
C LYS A 41 -3.86 3.18 -5.63
N SER A 42 -2.95 4.12 -5.92
CA SER A 42 -1.73 3.82 -6.69
C SER A 42 -0.86 2.77 -6.01
N VAL A 43 -0.80 2.78 -4.69
CA VAL A 43 0.00 1.81 -3.92
C VAL A 43 -0.66 0.44 -3.91
N ILE A 44 -1.98 0.37 -3.68
CA ILE A 44 -2.71 -0.90 -3.76
C ILE A 44 -2.57 -1.51 -5.17
N GLU A 45 -2.66 -0.70 -6.22
CA GLU A 45 -2.45 -1.15 -7.60
C GLU A 45 -1.05 -1.73 -7.81
N GLU A 46 0.02 -1.05 -7.37
CA GLU A 46 1.39 -1.58 -7.49
C GLU A 46 1.60 -2.86 -6.67
N LEU A 47 1.08 -2.92 -5.44
CA LEU A 47 1.22 -4.10 -4.59
C LEU A 47 0.50 -5.32 -5.19
N THR A 48 -0.66 -5.12 -5.80
CA THR A 48 -1.48 -6.22 -6.33
C THR A 48 -1.12 -6.61 -7.76
N LEU A 49 -0.85 -5.63 -8.64
CA LEU A 49 -0.54 -5.88 -10.05
C LEU A 49 0.94 -6.20 -10.28
N SER A 50 1.83 -5.42 -9.66
CA SER A 50 3.28 -5.58 -9.87
C SER A 50 3.89 -6.56 -8.86
N CYS A 51 3.55 -6.43 -7.57
CA CYS A 51 4.09 -7.30 -6.52
C CYS A 51 3.30 -8.59 -6.32
N HIS A 52 2.22 -8.80 -7.08
CA HIS A 52 1.34 -9.96 -7.02
C HIS A 52 0.90 -10.33 -5.59
N MET A 53 0.71 -9.32 -4.73
CA MET A 53 0.22 -9.54 -3.37
C MET A 53 -1.23 -10.02 -3.40
N ASN A 54 -1.48 -11.11 -2.67
CA ASN A 54 -2.84 -11.58 -2.44
C ASN A 54 -3.51 -10.81 -1.28
N GLU A 55 -4.76 -11.14 -0.98
CA GLU A 55 -5.53 -10.49 0.07
C GLU A 55 -4.84 -10.55 1.45
N ALA A 56 -4.23 -11.68 1.80
CA ALA A 56 -3.55 -11.85 3.09
C ALA A 56 -2.28 -11.00 3.20
N ASP A 57 -1.51 -10.92 2.11
CA ASP A 57 -0.31 -10.08 2.03
C ASP A 57 -0.66 -8.59 2.12
N LEU A 58 -1.68 -8.18 1.36
CA LEU A 58 -2.15 -6.79 1.36
C LEU A 58 -2.71 -6.39 2.73
N ARG A 59 -3.47 -7.28 3.39
CA ARG A 59 -3.94 -7.05 4.77
C ARG A 59 -2.78 -6.87 5.74
N LYS A 60 -1.74 -7.70 5.62
CA LYS A 60 -0.54 -7.58 6.46
C LYS A 60 0.18 -6.25 6.20
N PHE A 61 0.36 -5.90 4.93
CA PHE A 61 1.00 -4.65 4.52
C PHE A 61 0.30 -3.44 5.12
N ILE A 62 -1.03 -3.35 5.00
CA ILE A 62 -1.82 -2.23 5.52
C ILE A 62 -1.72 -2.16 7.05
N SER A 63 -1.80 -3.31 7.73
CA SER A 63 -1.63 -3.37 9.19
C SER A 63 -0.25 -2.86 9.63
N ASP A 64 0.80 -3.24 8.91
CA ASP A 64 2.17 -2.82 9.21
C ASP A 64 2.37 -1.31 8.93
N VAL A 65 1.77 -0.78 7.85
CA VAL A 65 1.75 0.66 7.56
C VAL A 65 1.04 1.44 8.67
N SER A 66 -0.14 1.01 9.08
CA SER A 66 -0.94 1.65 10.14
C SER A 66 -0.18 1.69 11.48
N LYS A 67 0.55 0.60 11.82
CA LYS A 67 1.41 0.54 13.03
C LYS A 67 2.71 1.35 12.91
N SER A 68 3.08 1.76 11.69
CA SER A 68 4.36 2.43 11.40
C SER A 68 4.24 3.96 11.35
N CYS A 69 3.07 4.52 11.68
CA CYS A 69 2.89 5.97 11.76
C CYS A 69 3.74 6.56 12.92
N PRO A 70 4.36 7.75 12.74
CA PRO A 70 4.34 8.59 11.54
C PRO A 70 5.28 8.09 10.44
N MET A 71 4.86 8.24 9.17
CA MET A 71 5.65 7.85 8.00
C MET A 71 5.61 8.90 6.87
N ASP A 72 6.64 8.89 6.02
CA ASP A 72 6.65 9.64 4.77
C ASP A 72 6.00 8.82 3.65
N VAL A 73 4.74 9.16 3.37
CA VAL A 73 3.90 8.51 2.37
C VAL A 73 4.46 8.62 0.95
N LYS A 74 5.05 9.78 0.62
CA LYS A 74 5.63 10.00 -0.72
C LYS A 74 6.87 9.12 -0.87
N LYS A 75 7.69 9.03 0.17
CA LYS A 75 8.84 8.13 0.19
C LYS A 75 8.41 6.68 0.07
N LEU A 76 7.37 6.26 0.80
CA LEU A 76 6.86 4.89 0.71
C LEU A 76 6.41 4.54 -0.69
N LYS A 77 5.61 5.40 -1.31
CA LYS A 77 5.17 5.19 -2.70
C LYS A 77 6.36 5.01 -3.64
N ASN A 78 7.39 5.85 -3.53
CA ASN A 78 8.57 5.76 -4.39
C ASN A 78 9.31 4.43 -4.16
N GLU A 79 9.54 4.03 -2.92
CA GLU A 79 10.22 2.78 -2.58
C GLU A 79 9.43 1.55 -3.06
N ILE A 80 8.08 1.59 -3.03
CA ILE A 80 7.23 0.51 -3.59
C ILE A 80 7.36 0.45 -5.12
N ILE A 81 7.38 1.60 -5.80
CA ILE A 81 7.59 1.64 -7.26
C ILE A 81 9.00 1.12 -7.60
N GLU A 82 10.00 1.49 -6.81
CA GLU A 82 11.38 1.02 -6.96
C GLU A 82 11.57 -0.47 -6.64
N ALA A 83 10.68 -1.05 -5.83
CA ALA A 83 10.65 -2.49 -5.57
C ALA A 83 10.41 -3.31 -6.85
N LYS A 84 9.88 -2.70 -7.93
CA LYS A 84 9.72 -3.33 -9.26
C LYS A 84 9.08 -4.73 -9.19
N GLY A 85 8.03 -4.85 -8.38
CA GLY A 85 7.30 -6.11 -8.20
C GLY A 85 7.90 -7.10 -7.20
N LYS A 86 8.98 -6.75 -6.51
CA LYS A 86 9.54 -7.57 -5.43
C LYS A 86 8.77 -7.33 -4.14
N LYS A 87 8.02 -8.34 -3.73
CA LYS A 87 7.17 -8.31 -2.54
C LYS A 87 7.95 -7.98 -1.27
N GLU A 88 9.12 -8.59 -1.08
CA GLU A 88 9.98 -8.38 0.10
C GLU A 88 10.45 -6.93 0.19
N ASP A 89 10.84 -6.35 -0.95
CA ASP A 89 11.29 -4.96 -1.03
C ASP A 89 10.14 -3.99 -0.74
N ALA A 90 8.91 -4.32 -1.17
CA ALA A 90 7.72 -3.54 -0.81
C ALA A 90 7.47 -3.55 0.72
N PHE A 91 7.65 -4.68 1.41
CA PHE A 91 7.57 -4.70 2.87
C PHE A 91 8.71 -3.91 3.54
N GLN A 92 9.93 -3.97 3.00
CA GLN A 92 11.06 -3.16 3.48
C GLN A 92 10.82 -1.66 3.29
N ALA A 93 10.08 -1.27 2.26
CA ALA A 93 9.73 0.12 2.00
C ALA A 93 8.99 0.76 3.19
N ILE A 94 8.15 0.00 3.91
CA ILE A 94 7.47 0.46 5.12
C ILE A 94 8.49 0.92 6.16
N ILE A 95 9.50 0.08 6.43
CA ILE A 95 10.54 0.35 7.43
C ILE A 95 11.36 1.57 7.01
N LYS A 96 11.78 1.65 5.74
CA LYS A 96 12.57 2.78 5.21
C LYS A 96 11.82 4.12 5.24
N SER A 97 10.50 4.06 5.23
CA SER A 97 9.64 5.25 5.13
C SER A 97 9.12 5.75 6.48
N ARG A 98 9.42 5.04 7.56
CA ARG A 98 9.15 5.51 8.92
C ARG A 98 9.89 6.82 9.18
N LEU A 99 9.19 7.80 9.75
CA LEU A 99 9.78 9.04 10.24
C LEU A 99 10.41 8.76 11.61
N GLY A 100 11.57 8.11 11.62
CA GLY A 100 12.43 7.95 12.80
C GLY A 100 13.73 8.74 12.64
N PRO A 101 14.40 9.17 13.73
CA PRO A 101 15.64 9.93 13.64
C PRO A 101 16.66 9.09 12.88
N THR A 102 17.31 9.69 11.89
CA THR A 102 18.42 9.10 11.15
C THR A 102 19.43 8.49 12.14
N SER A 103 19.41 7.18 12.33
CA SER A 103 20.59 6.46 12.80
C SER A 103 21.53 6.32 11.61
N SER A 104 22.10 7.46 11.22
CA SER A 104 23.36 7.49 10.51
C SER A 104 24.43 7.22 11.56
N VAL A 105 24.69 5.93 11.84
CA VAL A 105 25.91 5.51 12.53
C VAL A 105 26.71 4.69 11.54
N ARG A 106 27.62 5.37 10.84
CA ARG A 106 29.02 4.98 10.68
C ARG A 106 29.80 6.09 10.00
#